data_AF-A0A2A4VKC2-F1
#
_entry.id   AF-A0A2A4VKC2-F1
#
_cell.length_a   1.000
_cell.length_b   1.000
_cell.length_c   1.000
_cell.angle_alpha   90.00
_cell.angle_beta   90.00
_cell.angle_gamma   90.00
#
_symmetry.space_group_name_H-M   'P 1'
#
loop_
_entity.id
_entity.type
_entity.pdbx_description
1 polymer ?
#
loop_
_entity_poly.entity_id
_entity_poly.type
_entity_poly.pdbx_seq_one_letter_code
_entity_poly.pdbx_strand_id
1 'polypeptide(L)'
;MLTKHWRQDWQYQPKQVLMYKGYKTWEVEAVSPSQQKKSWSQTVYQVDDSPRYGGVASWQHLGNYSSWNSPDTWRPLPRREYSVRKDYQLLLGENSHIILPMGWVHEQRNNKVVLDNNKKQAKVDVVNPVIAREFGYNRYERIKGYDFSLGDVYFENTEPFWREVRKQWAQQSQLNKPMHLHATPGLFLPLFNYADEINAGKRIQQSDIASYAKKAVNNYLVNDHVSKSDVGY
;
A
#
# COMPACT_ATOMS: atom_id res chain seq x y z
N MET A 1 18.09 -9.55 -12.29
CA MET A 1 16.62 -9.64 -12.37
C MET A 1 16.07 -8.26 -12.04
N LEU A 2 15.31 -7.66 -12.96
CA LEU A 2 14.59 -6.40 -12.71
C LEU A 2 13.24 -6.74 -12.08
N THR A 3 12.77 -5.93 -11.12
CA THR A 3 11.47 -6.16 -10.47
C THR A 3 10.85 -4.84 -10.09
N LYS A 4 9.62 -4.57 -10.56
CA LYS A 4 8.80 -3.45 -10.09
C LYS A 4 8.61 -3.58 -8.58
N HIS A 5 8.85 -2.50 -7.84
CA HIS A 5 8.63 -2.47 -6.40
C HIS A 5 7.28 -1.86 -6.02
N TRP A 6 7.05 -1.70 -4.71
CA TRP A 6 5.91 -0.94 -4.20
C TRP A 6 6.01 0.53 -4.59
N ARG A 7 4.89 1.24 -4.54
CA ARG A 7 4.83 2.68 -4.84
C ARG A 7 4.18 3.44 -3.70
N GLN A 8 4.43 4.74 -3.65
CA GLN A 8 3.76 5.67 -2.76
C GLN A 8 3.31 6.89 -3.53
N ASP A 9 2.10 7.34 -3.22
CA ASP A 9 1.54 8.58 -3.73
C ASP A 9 1.52 9.60 -2.61
N TRP A 10 1.90 10.83 -2.95
CA TRP A 10 1.89 11.98 -2.04
C TRP A 10 0.92 13.03 -2.57
N GLN A 11 0.01 13.49 -1.72
CA GLN A 11 -0.96 14.52 -2.09
C GLN A 11 -0.94 15.67 -1.08
N TYR A 12 -0.71 16.89 -1.57
CA TYR A 12 -0.83 18.10 -0.79
C TYR A 12 -2.29 18.44 -0.54
N GLN A 13 -2.63 18.79 0.71
CA GLN A 13 -3.98 19.09 1.19
C GLN A 13 -5.01 18.02 0.76
N PRO A 14 -4.79 16.76 1.16
CA PRO A 14 -5.60 15.64 0.70
C PRO A 14 -7.02 15.77 1.26
N LYS A 15 -8.06 15.67 0.41
CA LYS A 15 -9.46 15.66 0.89
C LYS A 15 -9.85 14.34 1.54
N GLN A 16 -9.14 13.28 1.20
CA GLN A 16 -9.39 11.92 1.66
C GLN A 16 -8.07 11.13 1.68
N VAL A 17 -8.00 10.06 2.47
CA VAL A 17 -6.86 9.14 2.53
C VAL A 17 -7.35 7.70 2.66
N LEU A 18 -6.65 6.77 2.02
CA LEU A 18 -6.96 5.36 2.09
C LEU A 18 -6.32 4.74 3.34
N MET A 19 -7.13 4.11 4.17
CA MET A 19 -6.73 3.62 5.49
C MET A 19 -7.02 2.13 5.62
N TYR A 20 -6.10 1.39 6.26
CA TYR A 20 -6.32 -0.01 6.57
C TYR A 20 -7.14 -0.15 7.85
N LYS A 21 -8.13 -1.05 7.84
CA LYS A 21 -9.10 -1.24 8.93
C LYS A 21 -8.99 -2.61 9.61
N GLY A 22 -7.88 -3.31 9.38
CA GLY A 22 -7.71 -4.69 9.85
C GLY A 22 -8.40 -5.70 8.94
N TYR A 23 -8.15 -6.98 9.18
CA TYR A 23 -8.83 -8.10 8.51
C TYR A 23 -8.99 -7.94 6.98
N LYS A 24 -7.91 -7.53 6.30
CA LYS A 24 -7.88 -7.34 4.83
C LYS A 24 -8.96 -6.36 4.33
N THR A 25 -9.22 -5.31 5.11
CA THR A 25 -10.22 -4.28 4.80
C THR A 25 -9.55 -2.92 4.69
N TRP A 26 -9.93 -2.15 3.68
CA TRP A 26 -9.50 -0.77 3.47
C TRP A 26 -10.71 0.14 3.28
N GLU A 27 -10.61 1.36 3.79
CA GLU A 27 -11.64 2.38 3.66
C GLU A 27 -11.01 3.70 3.26
N VAL A 28 -11.72 4.48 2.44
CA VAL A 28 -11.36 5.86 2.16
C VAL A 28 -11.97 6.75 3.23
N GLU A 29 -11.13 7.42 4.00
CA GLU A 29 -11.54 8.34 5.06
C GLU A 29 -11.45 9.78 4.58
N ALA A 30 -12.46 10.60 4.90
CA ALA A 30 -12.39 12.03 4.69
C ALA A 30 -11.38 12.68 5.66
N VAL A 31 -10.59 13.60 5.16
CA VAL A 31 -9.68 14.40 5.98
C VAL A 31 -10.40 15.69 6.35
N SER A 32 -10.44 16.03 7.64
CA SER A 32 -11.14 17.25 8.09
C SER A 32 -10.49 18.52 7.53
N PRO A 33 -11.22 19.60 7.21
CA PRO A 33 -10.64 20.82 6.67
C PRO A 33 -9.50 21.41 7.49
N SER A 34 -9.55 21.25 8.82
CA SER A 34 -8.47 21.66 9.73
C SER A 34 -7.20 20.82 9.54
N GLN A 35 -7.33 19.51 9.35
CA GLN A 35 -6.21 18.60 9.10
C GLN A 35 -5.65 18.74 7.67
N GLN A 36 -6.47 19.13 6.68
CA GLN A 36 -6.02 19.32 5.29
C GLN A 36 -4.99 20.44 5.14
N LYS A 37 -5.16 21.53 5.91
CA LYS A 37 -4.35 22.75 5.73
C LYS A 37 -2.87 22.45 5.97
N LYS A 38 -2.03 22.73 4.95
CA LYS A 38 -0.57 22.52 4.97
C LYS A 38 -0.12 21.07 5.28
N SER A 39 -0.99 20.10 5.09
CA SER A 39 -0.68 18.68 5.29
C SER A 39 -0.48 17.96 3.97
N TRP A 40 0.21 16.82 4.05
CA TRP A 40 0.40 15.88 2.96
C TRP A 40 -0.09 14.51 3.40
N SER A 41 -0.77 13.80 2.51
CA SER A 41 -0.94 12.35 2.66
C SER A 41 0.26 11.61 2.08
N GLN A 42 0.57 10.47 2.68
CA GLN A 42 1.33 9.38 2.07
C GLN A 42 0.38 8.20 1.93
N THR A 43 0.15 7.71 0.72
CA THR A 43 -0.59 6.46 0.48
C THR A 43 0.34 5.45 -0.19
N VAL A 44 0.58 4.33 0.48
CA VAL A 44 1.46 3.26 0.01
C VAL A 44 0.62 2.15 -0.61
N TYR A 45 1.08 1.65 -1.75
CA TYR A 45 0.51 0.54 -2.48
C TYR A 45 1.51 -0.60 -2.59
N GLN A 46 1.04 -1.84 -2.68
CA GLN A 46 1.89 -3.03 -2.82
C GLN A 46 2.56 -3.08 -4.20
N VAL A 47 3.39 -4.11 -4.42
CA VAL A 47 4.06 -4.35 -5.73
C VAL A 47 3.06 -4.55 -6.88
N ASP A 48 1.83 -4.96 -6.57
CA ASP A 48 0.73 -5.19 -7.51
C ASP A 48 -0.26 -4.01 -7.56
N ASP A 49 0.14 -2.85 -7.03
CA ASP A 49 -0.64 -1.62 -6.91
C ASP A 49 -1.91 -1.73 -6.06
N SER A 50 -2.15 -2.86 -5.35
CA SER A 50 -3.21 -2.95 -4.35
C SER A 50 -2.94 -2.07 -3.13
N PRO A 51 -3.98 -1.59 -2.43
CA PRO A 51 -3.85 -0.81 -1.21
C PRO A 51 -2.94 -1.45 -0.15
N ARG A 52 -2.04 -0.67 0.45
CA ARG A 52 -1.25 -1.12 1.61
C ARG A 52 -1.63 -0.37 2.87
N TYR A 53 -1.25 0.90 3.00
CA TYR A 53 -1.60 1.76 4.13
C TYR A 53 -1.49 3.23 3.73
N GLY A 54 -2.08 4.12 4.51
CA GLY A 54 -1.95 5.56 4.33
C GLY A 54 -1.77 6.30 5.66
N GLY A 55 -1.50 7.59 5.56
CA GLY A 55 -1.42 8.51 6.69
C GLY A 55 -1.37 9.97 6.22
N VAL A 56 -1.76 10.90 7.09
CA VAL A 56 -1.77 12.34 6.83
C VAL A 56 -1.06 13.07 7.94
N ALA A 57 -0.08 13.90 7.58
CA ALA A 57 0.62 14.78 8.53
C ALA A 57 1.14 16.03 7.82
N SER A 58 1.55 17.03 8.60
CA SER A 58 2.23 18.21 8.08
C SER A 58 3.75 18.01 8.10
N TRP A 59 4.44 18.61 7.13
CA TRP A 59 5.89 18.75 7.23
C TRP A 59 6.23 19.76 8.33
N GLN A 60 7.15 19.37 9.21
CA GLN A 60 7.82 20.29 10.11
C GLN A 60 9.07 20.80 9.41
N HIS A 61 9.22 22.12 9.36
CA HIS A 61 10.42 22.79 8.85
C HIS A 61 11.03 23.62 9.97
N LEU A 62 12.28 23.29 10.31
CA LEU A 62 13.19 24.08 11.14
C LEU A 62 14.34 24.58 10.26
N GLY A 63 15.22 25.43 10.79
CA GLY A 63 16.25 26.12 9.99
C GLY A 63 17.10 25.19 9.10
N ASN A 64 17.47 24.00 9.59
CA ASN A 64 18.28 23.02 8.87
C ASN A 64 17.67 21.60 8.87
N TYR A 65 16.39 21.46 9.23
CA TYR A 65 15.76 20.17 9.44
C TYR A 65 14.34 20.19 8.88
N SER A 66 14.00 19.20 8.08
CA SER A 66 12.64 19.00 7.57
C SER A 66 12.23 17.57 7.76
N SER A 67 11.07 17.35 8.39
CA SER A 67 10.53 16.00 8.57
C SER A 67 9.03 15.92 8.43
N TRP A 68 8.56 14.79 7.94
CA TRP A 68 7.15 14.41 7.95
C TRP A 68 7.01 13.16 8.79
N ASN A 69 6.20 13.23 9.85
CA ASN A 69 5.95 12.11 10.75
C ASN A 69 4.47 11.74 10.67
N SER A 70 4.15 10.55 10.17
CA SER A 70 2.77 10.09 10.15
C SER A 70 2.25 9.91 11.57
N PRO A 71 0.94 10.03 11.82
CA PRO A 71 0.36 9.40 13.00
C PRO A 71 0.55 7.88 12.94
N ASP A 72 0.30 7.22 14.06
CA ASP A 72 0.16 5.77 14.09
C ASP A 72 -1.05 5.36 13.24
N THR A 73 -0.82 4.51 12.25
CA THR A 73 -1.88 3.94 11.41
C THR A 73 -1.77 2.43 11.36
N TRP A 74 -2.91 1.76 11.20
CA TRP A 74 -2.92 0.32 11.02
C TRP A 74 -2.36 -0.04 9.64
N ARG A 75 -1.67 -1.17 9.57
CA ARG A 75 -1.07 -1.68 8.33
C ARG A 75 -1.29 -3.20 8.23
N PRO A 76 -1.49 -3.72 7.02
CA PRO A 76 -1.54 -5.17 6.80
C PRO A 76 -0.20 -5.80 7.17
N LEU A 77 -0.23 -7.08 7.52
CA LEU A 77 0.98 -7.84 7.78
C LEU A 77 1.82 -7.97 6.49
N PRO A 78 3.15 -7.84 6.58
CA PRO A 78 4.05 -8.25 5.49
C PRO A 78 3.85 -9.72 5.14
N ARG A 79 3.99 -10.07 3.85
CA ARG A 79 3.78 -11.44 3.34
C ARG A 79 4.47 -12.53 4.17
N ARG A 80 5.72 -12.27 4.60
CA ARG A 80 6.53 -13.20 5.41
C ARG A 80 5.83 -13.61 6.71
N GLU A 81 5.10 -12.69 7.34
CA GLU A 81 4.53 -12.91 8.67
C GLU A 81 3.40 -13.94 8.61
N TYR A 82 2.59 -13.95 7.54
CA TYR A 82 1.50 -14.92 7.38
C TYR A 82 1.97 -16.39 7.40
N SER A 83 3.20 -16.66 6.97
CA SER A 83 3.74 -18.03 6.94
C SER A 83 4.49 -18.43 8.21
N VAL A 84 4.93 -17.46 9.02
CA VAL A 84 5.80 -17.74 10.18
C VAL A 84 5.15 -17.47 11.54
N ARG A 85 4.13 -16.62 11.59
CA ARG A 85 3.54 -16.14 12.84
C ARG A 85 2.02 -16.04 12.75
N LYS A 86 1.37 -16.27 13.88
CA LYS A 86 -0.11 -16.28 14.01
C LYS A 86 -0.61 -15.57 15.27
N ASP A 87 0.30 -14.94 16.01
CA ASP A 87 0.08 -14.41 17.35
C ASP A 87 -0.26 -12.91 17.36
N TYR A 88 -0.42 -12.28 16.19
CA TYR A 88 -0.88 -10.90 16.03
C TYR A 88 -1.50 -10.70 14.64
N GLN A 89 -2.30 -9.64 14.46
CA GLN A 89 -3.17 -9.49 13.29
C GLN A 89 -2.84 -8.27 12.42
N LEU A 90 -2.19 -7.25 12.96
CA LEU A 90 -1.77 -6.08 12.19
C LEU A 90 -0.53 -5.40 12.76
N LEU A 91 0.02 -4.45 12.01
CA LEU A 91 1.02 -3.53 12.52
C LEU A 91 0.37 -2.18 12.83
N LEU A 92 0.62 -1.64 14.02
CA LEU A 92 0.40 -0.22 14.32
C LEU A 92 1.71 0.49 14.02
N GLY A 93 1.72 1.27 12.95
CA GLY A 93 2.94 1.74 12.35
C GLY A 93 3.01 3.25 12.16
N GLU A 94 4.17 3.80 12.46
CA GLU A 94 4.56 5.19 12.20
C GLU A 94 5.60 5.25 11.08
N ASN A 95 5.54 6.27 10.23
CA ASN A 95 6.54 6.57 9.20
C ASN A 95 7.11 7.96 9.44
N SER A 96 8.44 8.06 9.53
CA SER A 96 9.15 9.35 9.57
C SER A 96 10.00 9.50 8.31
N HIS A 97 9.75 10.54 7.52
CA HIS A 97 10.63 10.97 6.43
C HIS A 97 11.42 12.18 6.87
N ILE A 98 12.75 12.08 6.84
CA ILE A 98 13.66 13.14 7.29
C ILE A 98 14.57 13.52 6.14
N ILE A 99 14.55 14.80 5.75
CA ILE A 99 15.39 15.30 4.67
C ILE A 99 16.80 15.58 5.20
N LEU A 100 17.80 15.05 4.50
CA LEU A 100 19.22 15.26 4.78
C LEU A 100 19.86 16.04 3.61
N PRO A 101 21.02 16.68 3.79
CA PRO A 101 21.69 17.40 2.72
C PRO A 101 21.95 16.57 1.45
N MET A 102 22.14 15.26 1.59
CA MET A 102 22.49 14.34 0.49
C MET A 102 21.37 13.35 0.11
N GLY A 103 20.15 13.52 0.64
CA GLY A 103 19.03 12.61 0.39
C GLY A 103 17.99 12.63 1.49
N TRP A 104 17.46 11.46 1.87
CA TRP A 104 16.50 11.37 2.98
C TRP A 104 16.58 10.03 3.69
N VAL A 105 16.03 10.00 4.90
CA VAL A 105 15.84 8.81 5.70
C VAL A 105 14.35 8.53 5.80
N HIS A 106 13.99 7.25 5.78
CA HIS A 106 12.66 6.76 6.11
C HIS A 106 12.76 5.79 7.29
N GLU A 107 12.30 6.25 8.45
CA GLU A 107 12.18 5.42 9.65
C GLU A 107 10.77 4.83 9.75
N GLN A 108 10.69 3.59 10.24
CA GLN A 108 9.44 2.88 10.43
C GLN A 108 9.41 2.30 11.84
N ARG A 109 8.44 2.69 12.63
CA ARG A 109 8.19 2.09 13.95
C ARG A 109 6.95 1.24 13.83
N ASN A 110 7.07 -0.08 13.90
CA ASN A 110 5.94 -1.01 13.73
C ASN A 110 5.72 -1.82 15.01
N ASN A 111 4.67 -1.52 15.75
CA ASN A 111 4.19 -2.37 16.85
C ASN A 111 3.40 -3.54 16.27
N LYS A 112 3.72 -4.77 16.69
CA LYS A 112 2.96 -5.98 16.36
C LYS A 112 1.75 -6.06 17.29
N VAL A 113 0.55 -5.87 16.74
CA VAL A 113 -0.67 -5.66 17.53
C VAL A 113 -1.65 -6.82 17.42
N VAL A 114 -2.14 -7.24 18.58
CA VAL A 114 -3.18 -8.25 18.74
C VAL A 114 -4.54 -7.56 18.66
N LEU A 115 -5.43 -8.10 17.83
CA LEU A 115 -6.82 -7.71 17.80
C LEU A 115 -7.65 -8.66 18.68
N ASP A 116 -8.75 -8.15 19.22
CA ASP A 116 -9.72 -8.97 19.93
C ASP A 116 -10.28 -10.10 19.02
N ASN A 117 -10.78 -11.15 19.65
CA ASN A 117 -11.31 -12.32 18.93
C ASN A 117 -12.62 -12.02 18.18
N ASN A 118 -13.17 -10.80 18.27
CA ASN A 118 -14.41 -10.44 17.62
C ASN A 118 -14.16 -9.96 16.19
N LYS A 119 -14.12 -10.91 15.25
CA LYS A 119 -13.89 -10.66 13.82
C LYS A 119 -14.91 -9.73 13.14
N LYS A 120 -15.99 -9.31 13.81
CA LYS A 120 -16.99 -8.38 13.24
C LYS A 120 -16.50 -6.94 13.20
N GLN A 121 -15.63 -6.54 14.13
CA GLN A 121 -15.02 -5.21 14.18
C GLN A 121 -13.60 -5.38 14.71
N ALA A 122 -12.60 -5.05 13.90
CA ALA A 122 -11.22 -5.01 14.37
C ALA A 122 -11.10 -4.02 15.54
N LYS A 123 -10.76 -4.53 16.72
CA LYS A 123 -10.46 -3.75 17.91
C LYS A 123 -9.19 -4.29 18.54
N VAL A 124 -8.35 -3.41 19.06
CA VAL A 124 -7.11 -3.80 19.73
C VAL A 124 -7.44 -4.54 21.02
N ASP A 125 -6.76 -5.65 21.28
CA ASP A 125 -6.88 -6.41 22.52
C ASP A 125 -6.49 -5.52 23.71
N VAL A 126 -7.32 -5.49 24.76
CA VAL A 126 -7.11 -4.60 25.92
C VAL A 126 -6.13 -5.16 26.94
N VAL A 127 -5.86 -6.46 26.92
CA VAL A 127 -5.02 -7.17 27.90
C VAL A 127 -3.57 -7.24 27.40
N ASN A 128 -3.38 -7.67 26.15
CA ASN A 128 -2.06 -7.83 25.52
C ASN A 128 -2.01 -7.18 24.13
N PRO A 129 -2.16 -5.84 24.04
CA PRO A 129 -2.30 -5.13 22.77
C PRO A 129 -1.07 -5.23 21.86
N VAL A 130 0.14 -5.19 22.43
CA VAL A 130 1.41 -5.13 21.69
C VAL A 130 2.33 -6.21 22.19
N ILE A 131 2.82 -7.06 21.29
CA ILE A 131 3.69 -8.19 21.64
C ILE A 131 5.15 -8.01 21.22
N ALA A 132 5.42 -7.08 20.32
CA ALA A 132 6.77 -6.70 19.92
C ALA A 132 6.76 -5.35 19.18
N ARG A 133 7.93 -4.73 19.07
CA ARG A 133 8.16 -3.56 18.21
C ARG A 133 9.33 -3.81 17.28
N GLU A 134 9.14 -3.51 16.01
CA GLU A 134 10.18 -3.53 14.98
C GLU A 134 10.53 -2.08 14.58
N PHE A 135 11.82 -1.78 14.49
CA PHE A 135 12.34 -0.54 13.94
C PHE A 135 12.97 -0.80 12.58
N GLY A 136 12.45 -0.15 11.55
CA GLY A 136 12.99 -0.16 10.20
C GLY A 136 13.65 1.16 9.88
N TYR A 137 14.78 1.11 9.18
CA TYR A 137 15.54 2.29 8.79
C TYR A 137 16.01 2.14 7.35
N ASN A 138 15.57 3.05 6.48
CA ASN A 138 16.02 3.12 5.09
C ASN A 138 16.69 4.46 4.85
N ARG A 139 17.83 4.45 4.14
CA ARG A 139 18.53 5.66 3.70
C ARG A 139 18.50 5.71 2.18
N TYR A 140 18.15 6.87 1.66
CA TYR A 140 18.12 7.15 0.25
C TYR A 140 19.12 8.27 -0.03
N GLU A 141 19.98 8.03 -1.00
CA GLU A 141 20.95 9.01 -1.46
C GLU A 141 20.96 9.04 -2.98
N ARG A 142 21.30 10.18 -3.54
CA ARG A 142 21.41 10.31 -4.99
C ARG A 142 22.68 9.61 -5.46
N ILE A 143 22.53 8.57 -6.27
CA ILE A 143 23.65 7.91 -6.95
C ILE A 143 23.91 8.55 -8.32
N LYS A 144 25.14 8.39 -8.84
CA LYS A 144 25.55 8.81 -10.18
C LYS A 144 26.19 7.62 -10.89
N GLY A 145 26.07 7.56 -12.22
CA GLY A 145 26.76 6.54 -13.04
C GLY A 145 26.16 5.14 -13.00
N TYR A 146 24.98 4.95 -12.40
CA TYR A 146 24.22 3.70 -12.54
C TYR A 146 23.38 3.76 -13.81
N ASP A 147 23.39 2.70 -14.60
CA ASP A 147 22.56 2.57 -15.80
C ASP A 147 21.16 2.07 -15.44
N PHE A 148 20.17 2.94 -15.61
CA PHE A 148 18.76 2.64 -15.36
C PHE A 148 17.99 2.17 -16.61
N SER A 149 18.67 2.03 -17.76
CA SER A 149 18.05 1.74 -19.06
C SER A 149 17.12 0.53 -19.04
N LEU A 150 17.48 -0.56 -18.35
CA LEU A 150 16.61 -1.73 -18.20
C LEU A 150 15.30 -1.41 -17.48
N GLY A 151 15.36 -0.55 -16.46
CA GLY A 151 14.20 -0.07 -15.73
C GLY A 151 13.31 0.83 -16.58
N ASP A 152 13.93 1.73 -17.35
CA ASP A 152 13.23 2.64 -18.24
C ASP A 152 12.49 1.88 -19.34
N VAL A 153 13.17 0.94 -20.03
CA VAL A 153 12.56 0.09 -21.07
C VAL A 153 11.39 -0.73 -20.51
N TYR A 154 11.56 -1.36 -19.35
CA TYR A 154 10.47 -2.10 -18.73
C TYR A 154 9.30 -1.19 -18.37
N PHE A 155 9.58 0.00 -17.83
CA PHE A 155 8.52 0.96 -17.49
C PHE A 155 7.80 1.39 -18.75
N GLU A 156 8.50 1.86 -19.79
CA GLU A 156 7.92 2.28 -21.07
C GLU A 156 7.03 1.19 -21.69
N ASN A 157 7.48 -0.06 -21.69
CA ASN A 157 6.73 -1.19 -22.23
C ASN A 157 5.46 -1.50 -21.42
N THR A 158 5.54 -1.45 -20.09
CA THR A 158 4.48 -1.96 -19.20
C THR A 158 3.61 -0.87 -18.59
N GLU A 159 3.97 0.41 -18.74
CA GLU A 159 3.25 1.55 -18.19
C GLU A 159 1.76 1.56 -18.58
N PRO A 160 1.37 1.34 -19.85
CA PRO A 160 -0.04 1.34 -20.23
C PRO A 160 -0.86 0.29 -19.48
N PHE A 161 -0.26 -0.86 -19.16
CA PHE A 161 -0.90 -1.91 -18.36
C PHE A 161 -1.02 -1.51 -16.89
N TRP A 162 0.08 -1.08 -16.26
CA TRP A 162 0.04 -0.65 -14.86
C TRP A 162 -0.88 0.56 -14.65
N ARG A 163 -1.03 1.42 -15.66
CA ARG A 163 -2.00 2.52 -15.66
C ARG A 163 -3.44 2.03 -15.55
N GLU A 164 -3.81 1.01 -16.32
CA GLU A 164 -5.15 0.42 -16.22
C GLU A 164 -5.35 -0.27 -14.87
N VAL A 165 -4.34 -0.96 -14.31
CA VAL A 165 -4.40 -1.53 -12.95
C VAL A 165 -4.67 -0.43 -11.91
N ARG A 166 -3.89 0.67 -11.93
CA ARG A 166 -4.08 1.81 -11.03
C ARG A 166 -5.46 2.44 -11.18
N LYS A 167 -5.97 2.54 -12.41
CA LYS A 167 -7.30 3.07 -12.69
C LYS A 167 -8.40 2.21 -12.06
N GLN A 168 -8.30 0.88 -12.11
CA GLN A 168 -9.28 0.01 -11.44
C GLN A 168 -9.27 0.21 -9.92
N TRP A 169 -8.09 0.28 -9.30
CA TRP A 169 -7.99 0.57 -7.86
C TRP A 169 -8.52 1.95 -7.47
N ALA A 170 -8.26 2.96 -8.30
CA ALA A 170 -8.81 4.30 -8.11
C ALA A 170 -10.34 4.31 -8.20
N GLN A 171 -10.93 3.57 -9.15
CA GLN A 171 -12.37 3.41 -9.27
C GLN A 171 -12.97 2.78 -8.01
N GLN A 172 -12.37 1.71 -7.47
CA GLN A 172 -12.83 1.08 -6.23
C GLN A 172 -12.79 2.05 -5.04
N SER A 173 -11.71 2.84 -4.94
CA SER A 173 -11.55 3.84 -3.89
C SER A 173 -12.59 4.97 -4.00
N GLN A 174 -13.11 5.27 -5.19
CA GLN A 174 -14.14 6.30 -5.41
C GLN A 174 -15.56 5.85 -5.06
N LEU A 175 -15.80 4.54 -4.89
CA LEU A 175 -17.13 4.02 -4.52
C LEU A 175 -17.52 4.38 -3.07
N ASN A 176 -16.58 4.88 -2.26
CA ASN A 176 -16.78 5.23 -0.84
C ASN A 176 -17.41 4.08 -0.04
N LYS A 177 -17.00 2.85 -0.34
CA LYS A 177 -17.36 1.62 0.38
C LYS A 177 -16.09 0.92 0.88
N PRO A 178 -16.16 0.15 1.98
CA PRO A 178 -15.05 -0.69 2.40
C PRO A 178 -14.65 -1.67 1.27
N MET A 179 -13.35 -1.75 1.01
CA MET A 179 -12.76 -2.72 0.11
C MET A 179 -12.23 -3.89 0.92
N HIS A 180 -12.80 -5.08 0.70
CA HIS A 180 -12.34 -6.33 1.30
C HIS A 180 -11.54 -7.12 0.27
N LEU A 181 -10.32 -7.54 0.62
CA LEU A 181 -9.42 -8.27 -0.29
C LEU A 181 -9.26 -9.74 0.10
N HIS A 182 -9.15 -10.62 -0.88
CA HIS A 182 -8.88 -12.04 -0.65
C HIS A 182 -7.47 -12.28 -0.05
N ALA A 183 -7.35 -13.36 0.71
CA ALA A 183 -6.09 -13.83 1.29
C ALA A 183 -5.09 -14.29 0.21
N THR A 184 -5.59 -15.09 -0.72
CA THR A 184 -4.82 -15.91 -1.67
C THR A 184 -5.71 -16.37 -2.83
N PRO A 185 -5.14 -16.61 -4.03
CA PRO A 185 -3.76 -16.30 -4.42
C PRO A 185 -3.53 -14.78 -4.56
N GLY A 186 -2.29 -14.34 -4.33
CA GLY A 186 -1.94 -12.92 -4.37
C GLY A 186 -2.00 -12.34 -5.79
N LEU A 187 -2.55 -11.13 -5.92
CA LEU A 187 -2.74 -10.43 -7.19
C LEU A 187 -1.42 -10.20 -7.96
N PHE A 188 -0.29 -10.09 -7.27
CA PHE A 188 1.00 -9.81 -7.92
C PHE A 188 1.38 -10.81 -9.02
N LEU A 189 1.26 -12.12 -8.79
CA LEU A 189 1.76 -13.10 -9.76
C LEU A 189 1.09 -12.99 -11.13
N PRO A 190 -0.27 -12.98 -11.24
CA PRO A 190 -0.91 -12.80 -12.54
C PRO A 190 -0.59 -11.44 -13.19
N LEU A 191 -0.53 -10.35 -12.41
CA LEU A 191 -0.19 -9.03 -12.99
C LEU A 191 1.25 -8.98 -13.51
N PHE A 192 2.21 -9.52 -12.77
CA PHE A 192 3.61 -9.56 -13.20
C PHE A 192 3.79 -10.44 -14.44
N ASN A 193 3.17 -11.62 -14.48
CA ASN A 193 3.22 -12.47 -15.67
C ASN A 193 2.68 -11.75 -16.90
N TYR A 194 1.56 -11.02 -16.77
CA TYR A 194 0.97 -10.25 -17.86
C TYR A 194 1.85 -9.08 -18.30
N ALA A 195 2.47 -8.37 -17.34
CA ALA A 195 3.44 -7.32 -17.63
C ALA A 195 4.69 -7.87 -18.35
N ASP A 196 5.19 -9.03 -17.93
CA ASP A 196 6.35 -9.69 -18.54
C ASP A 196 6.06 -10.14 -19.98
N GLU A 197 4.84 -10.62 -20.27
CA GLU A 197 4.43 -10.91 -21.65
C GLU A 197 4.46 -9.66 -22.55
N ILE A 198 3.95 -8.52 -22.04
CA ILE A 198 4.01 -7.23 -22.76
C ILE A 198 5.47 -6.81 -22.96
N ASN A 199 6.28 -6.88 -21.91
CA ASN A 199 7.69 -6.52 -21.97
C ASN A 199 8.50 -7.42 -22.91
N ALA A 200 8.11 -8.69 -23.08
CA ALA A 200 8.68 -9.61 -24.05
C ALA A 200 8.24 -9.32 -25.51
N GLY A 201 7.45 -8.27 -25.74
CA GLY A 201 7.04 -7.82 -27.07
C GLY A 201 5.72 -8.43 -27.57
N LYS A 202 4.95 -9.10 -26.71
CA LYS A 202 3.61 -9.58 -27.08
C LYS A 202 2.72 -8.38 -27.37
N ARG A 203 2.24 -8.28 -28.62
CA ARG A 203 1.28 -7.25 -29.01
C ARG A 203 -0.08 -7.58 -28.41
N ILE A 204 -0.56 -6.72 -27.52
CA ILE A 204 -1.86 -6.84 -26.86
C ILE A 204 -2.64 -5.56 -27.16
N GLN A 205 -3.92 -5.69 -27.52
CA GLN A 205 -4.75 -4.51 -27.75
C GLN A 205 -5.04 -3.79 -26.44
N GLN A 206 -5.16 -2.46 -26.49
CA GLN A 206 -5.45 -1.66 -25.29
C GLN A 206 -6.76 -2.08 -24.59
N SER A 207 -7.76 -2.54 -25.34
CA SER A 207 -9.01 -3.08 -24.79
C SER A 207 -8.78 -4.33 -23.95
N ASP A 208 -7.86 -5.19 -24.36
CA ASP A 208 -7.55 -6.45 -23.67
C ASP A 208 -6.77 -6.17 -22.38
N ILE A 209 -5.84 -5.21 -22.41
CA ILE A 209 -5.12 -4.70 -21.24
C ILE A 209 -6.11 -4.20 -20.18
N ALA A 210 -7.05 -3.33 -20.58
CA ALA A 210 -8.05 -2.78 -19.68
C ALA A 210 -9.00 -3.88 -19.12
N SER A 211 -9.43 -4.80 -19.98
CA SER A 211 -10.29 -5.93 -19.60
C SER A 211 -9.59 -6.86 -18.60
N TYR A 212 -8.32 -7.18 -18.85
CA TYR A 212 -7.52 -8.02 -17.97
C TYR A 212 -7.32 -7.35 -16.60
N ALA A 213 -6.91 -6.08 -16.58
CA ALA A 213 -6.74 -5.32 -15.34
C ALA A 213 -8.03 -5.29 -14.51
N LYS A 214 -9.17 -5.01 -15.15
CA LYS A 214 -10.50 -5.03 -14.51
C LYS A 214 -10.82 -6.40 -13.92
N LYS A 215 -10.65 -7.47 -14.69
CA LYS A 215 -10.92 -8.84 -14.23
C LYS A 215 -10.02 -9.22 -13.06
N ALA A 216 -8.72 -8.92 -13.15
CA ALA A 216 -7.75 -9.25 -12.12
C ALA A 216 -8.05 -8.54 -10.79
N VAL A 217 -8.33 -7.23 -10.82
CA VAL A 217 -8.71 -6.47 -9.62
C VAL A 217 -10.04 -6.96 -9.05
N ASN A 218 -11.07 -7.16 -9.89
CA ASN A 218 -12.38 -7.63 -9.43
C ASN A 218 -12.33 -9.02 -8.80
N ASN A 219 -11.49 -9.92 -9.31
CA ASN A 219 -11.30 -11.25 -8.73
C ASN A 219 -10.55 -11.20 -7.38
N TYR A 220 -9.85 -10.11 -7.10
CA TYR A 220 -9.13 -9.92 -5.85
C TYR A 220 -9.98 -9.26 -4.75
N LEU A 221 -11.09 -8.64 -5.13
CA LEU A 221 -12.10 -8.11 -4.23
C LEU A 221 -13.04 -9.23 -3.76
N VAL A 222 -13.35 -9.23 -2.46
CA VAL A 222 -14.44 -10.04 -1.92
C VAL A 222 -15.76 -9.35 -2.26
N ASN A 223 -16.52 -9.90 -3.20
CA ASN A 223 -17.86 -9.39 -3.51
C ASN A 223 -18.84 -9.84 -2.43
N ASP A 224 -19.70 -8.92 -1.95
CA ASP A 224 -20.74 -9.15 -0.91
C ASP A 224 -21.78 -10.24 -1.27
N HIS A 225 -21.64 -10.92 -2.41
CA HIS A 225 -22.47 -12.02 -2.86
C HIS A 225 -21.95 -13.42 -2.50
N VAL A 226 -20.82 -13.54 -1.79
CA VAL A 226 -20.34 -14.85 -1.30
C VAL A 226 -20.42 -14.90 0.22
N SER A 227 -21.23 -15.86 0.69
CA SER A 227 -21.42 -16.31 2.07
C SER A 227 -20.16 -16.15 2.94
N LYS A 228 -20.38 -15.70 4.18
CA LYS A 228 -19.40 -15.51 5.28
C LYS A 228 -18.66 -16.79 5.74
N SER A 229 -18.59 -17.84 4.92
CA SER A 229 -17.94 -19.11 5.25
C SER A 229 -16.46 -19.18 4.87
N ASP A 230 -15.96 -18.30 3.98
CA ASP A 230 -14.65 -18.53 3.34
C ASP A 230 -13.53 -17.58 3.81
N VAL A 231 -13.65 -17.00 5.01
CA VAL A 231 -12.52 -16.32 5.67
C VAL A 231 -11.64 -17.37 6.35
N GLY A 232 -11.06 -18.25 5.53
CA GLY A 232 -10.08 -19.26 5.91
C GLY A 232 -8.66 -18.72 5.80
N TYR A 233 -7.99 -18.73 6.97
CA TYR A 233 -6.55 -18.58 7.22
C TYR A 233 -5.94 -17.15 7.14
#